data_AF-D2A1T7-F1
#
_entry.id   AF-D2A1T7-F1
#
_cell.length_a   1.000
_cell.length_b   1.000
_cell.length_c   1.000
_cell.angle_alpha   90.00
_cell.angle_beta   90.00
_cell.angle_gamma   90.00
#
_symmetry.space_group_name_H-M   'P 1'
#
loop_
_entity.id
_entity.type
_entity.pdbx_description
1 polymer ?
#
loop_
_entity_poly.entity_id
_entity_poly.type
_entity_poly.pdbx_seq_one_letter_code
_entity_poly.pdbx_strand_id
1 'polypeptide(L)'
;MAFKLVLVMVIAVVGAGVVEDYDPNPQYAFGYDVQDGLTGDSKSQSEHRIGDVVQGSYSVIDPDGTKRTVKYIADPVHGFNAVVHREPIAVKTVAKVAAPAAYAAPTYH
;
A
#
# COMPACT_ATOMS: atom_id res chain seq x y z
N MET A 1 33.88 56.94 29.41
CA MET A 1 32.80 56.28 28.66
C MET A 1 33.31 54.91 28.22
N ALA A 2 32.93 53.82 28.88
CA ALA A 2 33.43 52.47 28.57
C ALA A 2 32.31 51.66 27.91
N PHE A 3 32.52 51.21 26.66
CA PHE A 3 31.56 50.40 25.93
C PHE A 3 31.78 48.92 26.27
N LYS A 4 30.82 48.29 26.95
CA LYS A 4 30.84 46.84 27.22
C LYS A 4 30.25 46.11 26.01
N LEU A 5 31.09 45.36 25.31
CA LEU A 5 30.65 44.43 24.28
C LEU A 5 30.09 43.17 24.97
N VAL A 6 28.81 42.87 24.77
CA VAL A 6 28.20 41.62 25.23
C VAL A 6 28.02 40.72 24.02
N LEU A 7 28.78 39.63 23.97
CA LEU A 7 28.63 38.59 22.95
C LEU A 7 27.49 37.66 23.40
N VAL A 8 26.38 37.66 22.65
CA VAL A 8 25.30 36.69 22.85
C VAL A 8 25.56 35.48 21.96
N MET A 9 25.96 34.36 22.57
CA MET A 9 26.04 33.06 21.90
C MET A 9 24.61 32.50 21.76
N VAL A 10 24.08 32.51 20.54
CA VAL A 10 22.85 31.78 20.21
C VAL A 10 23.21 30.31 20.04
N ILE A 11 22.81 29.47 21.01
CA ILE A 11 22.94 28.02 20.90
C ILE A 11 21.76 27.52 20.06
N ALA A 12 22.02 27.22 18.79
CA ALA A 12 21.07 26.46 17.98
C ALA A 12 21.04 25.03 18.51
N VAL A 13 19.93 24.64 19.15
CA VAL A 13 19.66 23.22 19.42
C VAL A 13 19.30 22.59 18.08
N VAL A 14 20.30 21.96 17.45
CA VAL A 14 20.07 21.08 16.31
C VAL A 14 19.40 19.83 16.85
N GLY A 15 18.10 19.67 16.58
CA GLY A 15 17.39 18.42 16.83
C GLY A 15 18.06 17.32 16.01
N ALA A 16 18.67 16.35 16.70
CA ALA A 16 19.18 15.15 16.07
C ALA A 16 17.97 14.36 15.54
N GLY A 17 17.68 14.50 14.24
CA GLY A 17 16.81 13.57 13.54
C GLY A 17 17.42 12.19 13.65
N VAL A 18 16.60 11.19 13.97
CA VAL A 18 17.00 9.78 13.89
C VAL A 18 17.46 9.56 12.45
N VAL A 19 18.76 9.40 12.25
CA VAL A 19 19.32 8.97 10.98
C VAL A 19 19.01 7.48 10.94
N GLU A 20 17.97 7.07 10.21
CA GLU A 20 17.80 5.65 9.92
C GLU A 20 19.04 5.20 9.14
N ASP A 21 19.66 4.11 9.59
CA ASP A 21 20.83 3.53 8.92
C ASP A 21 20.42 3.16 7.48
N TYR A 22 21.13 3.74 6.51
CA TYR A 22 20.87 3.48 5.09
C TYR A 22 21.22 2.04 4.73
N ASP A 23 20.23 1.25 4.31
CA ASP A 23 20.42 -0.09 3.77
C ASP A 23 20.64 -0.01 2.24
N PRO A 24 21.84 -0.35 1.73
CA PRO A 24 22.11 -0.35 0.29
C PRO A 24 21.40 -1.47 -0.47
N ASN A 25 20.80 -2.46 0.21
CA ASN A 25 20.05 -3.55 -0.39
C ASN A 25 18.70 -3.76 0.33
N PRO A 26 17.77 -2.80 0.20
CA PRO A 26 16.53 -2.82 0.95
C PRO A 26 15.67 -4.03 0.59
N GLN A 27 14.98 -4.57 1.58
CA GLN A 27 14.11 -5.74 1.41
C GLN A 27 12.79 -5.56 2.15
N TYR A 28 11.72 -6.06 1.54
CA TYR A 28 10.43 -6.21 2.18
C TYR A 28 9.66 -7.39 1.58
N ALA A 29 8.69 -7.87 2.32
CA ALA A 29 7.65 -8.74 1.80
C ALA A 29 6.33 -8.40 2.49
N PHE A 30 5.25 -8.31 1.71
CA PHE A 30 3.91 -8.15 2.24
C PHE A 30 2.92 -8.94 1.41
N GLY A 31 1.75 -9.17 2.01
CA GLY A 31 0.62 -9.72 1.30
C GLY A 31 -0.66 -9.56 2.10
N TYR A 32 -1.77 -9.60 1.39
CA TYR A 32 -3.09 -9.59 1.99
C TYR A 32 -4.06 -10.41 1.13
N ASP A 33 -5.14 -10.83 1.76
CA ASP A 33 -6.23 -11.57 1.14
C ASP A 33 -7.56 -11.06 1.72
N VAL A 34 -8.53 -10.84 0.85
CA VAL A 34 -9.88 -10.41 1.20
C VAL A 34 -10.85 -11.43 0.63
N GLN A 35 -11.67 -12.02 1.50
CA GLN A 35 -12.78 -12.89 1.14
C GLN A 35 -14.03 -12.41 1.87
N ASP A 36 -14.72 -11.44 1.26
CA ASP A 36 -15.97 -10.90 1.81
C ASP A 36 -17.17 -11.49 1.07
N GLY A 37 -17.83 -12.45 1.71
CA GLY A 37 -19.05 -13.04 1.19
C GLY A 37 -20.23 -12.08 1.13
N LEU A 38 -20.27 -11.01 1.94
CA LEU A 38 -21.40 -10.08 1.98
C LEU A 38 -21.39 -9.13 0.77
N THR A 39 -20.23 -8.57 0.44
CA THR A 39 -20.06 -7.67 -0.71
C THR A 39 -19.69 -8.42 -1.99
N GLY A 40 -19.22 -9.66 -1.89
CA GLY A 40 -18.69 -10.45 -2.99
C GLY A 40 -17.24 -10.10 -3.36
N ASP A 41 -16.55 -9.32 -2.53
CA ASP A 41 -15.16 -8.92 -2.75
C ASP A 41 -14.22 -10.09 -2.49
N SER A 42 -13.55 -10.56 -3.55
CA SER A 42 -12.50 -11.58 -3.47
C SER A 42 -11.26 -11.06 -4.19
N LYS A 43 -10.22 -10.75 -3.42
CA LYS A 43 -8.97 -10.18 -3.94
C LYS A 43 -7.79 -10.62 -3.10
N SER A 44 -6.63 -10.73 -3.73
CA SER A 44 -5.38 -11.04 -3.02
C SER A 44 -4.21 -10.28 -3.63
N GLN A 45 -3.18 -10.03 -2.84
CA GLN A 45 -1.91 -9.49 -3.30
C GLN A 45 -0.76 -10.07 -2.48
N SER A 46 0.35 -10.32 -3.14
CA SER A 46 1.65 -10.56 -2.51
C SER A 46 2.73 -9.83 -3.30
N GLU A 47 3.67 -9.24 -2.59
CA GLU A 47 4.82 -8.57 -3.20
C GLU A 47 6.03 -8.72 -2.28
N HIS A 48 7.19 -8.88 -2.90
CA HIS A 48 8.46 -8.78 -2.21
C HIS A 48 9.44 -7.98 -3.04
N ARG A 49 10.39 -7.38 -2.33
CA ARG A 49 11.50 -6.64 -2.92
C ARG A 49 12.80 -7.14 -2.33
N ILE A 50 13.81 -7.26 -3.20
CA ILE A 50 15.20 -7.48 -2.81
C ILE A 50 16.04 -6.52 -3.66
N GLY A 51 16.71 -5.57 -3.00
CA GLY A 51 17.51 -4.56 -3.69
C GLY A 51 16.64 -3.71 -4.61
N ASP A 52 16.92 -3.74 -5.91
CA ASP A 52 16.14 -2.99 -6.92
C ASP A 52 15.13 -3.86 -7.70
N VAL A 53 14.94 -5.11 -7.26
CA VAL A 53 14.00 -6.04 -7.90
C VAL A 53 12.75 -6.20 -7.06
N VAL A 54 11.59 -5.92 -7.66
CA VAL A 54 10.26 -6.16 -7.07
C VAL A 54 9.58 -7.29 -7.83
N GLN A 55 8.99 -8.23 -7.11
CA GLN A 55 8.22 -9.32 -7.68
C GLN A 55 6.94 -9.53 -6.88
N GLY A 56 5.86 -9.80 -7.58
CA GLY A 56 4.60 -10.04 -6.91
C GLY A 56 3.50 -10.56 -7.80
N SER A 57 2.35 -10.75 -7.18
CA SER A 57 1.13 -11.06 -7.89
C SER A 57 -0.07 -10.46 -7.19
N TYR A 58 -1.12 -10.16 -7.95
CA TYR A 58 -2.41 -9.85 -7.39
C TYR A 58 -3.52 -10.58 -8.14
N SER A 59 -4.64 -10.82 -7.46
CA SER A 59 -5.86 -11.31 -8.08
C SER A 59 -7.08 -10.49 -7.70
N VAL A 60 -8.01 -10.37 -8.64
CA VAL A 60 -9.29 -9.67 -8.46
C VAL A 60 -10.35 -10.34 -9.31
N ILE A 61 -11.58 -10.37 -8.80
CA ILE A 61 -12.75 -10.72 -9.59
C ILE A 61 -13.20 -9.49 -10.39
N ASP A 62 -13.08 -9.57 -11.71
CA ASP A 62 -13.57 -8.54 -12.62
C ASP A 62 -15.13 -8.58 -12.71
N PRO A 63 -15.79 -7.47 -13.05
CA PRO A 63 -17.26 -7.39 -13.11
C PRO A 63 -17.91 -8.35 -14.12
N ASP A 64 -17.13 -8.86 -15.07
CA ASP A 64 -17.55 -9.86 -16.06
C ASP A 64 -17.60 -11.29 -15.49
N GLY A 65 -17.28 -11.47 -14.20
CA GLY A 65 -17.27 -12.78 -13.55
C GLY A 65 -16.02 -13.61 -13.87
N THR A 66 -14.93 -12.97 -14.30
CA THR A 66 -13.63 -13.62 -14.44
C THR A 66 -12.71 -13.26 -13.28
N LYS A 67 -11.87 -14.20 -12.85
CA LYS A 67 -10.73 -13.89 -11.98
C LYS A 67 -9.56 -13.47 -12.85
N ARG A 68 -9.12 -12.23 -12.70
CA ARG A 68 -7.85 -11.75 -13.24
C ARG A 68 -6.75 -12.01 -12.23
N THR A 69 -5.69 -12.69 -12.64
CA THR A 69 -4.44 -12.83 -11.89
C THR A 69 -3.33 -12.16 -12.68
N VAL A 70 -2.61 -11.24 -12.05
CA VAL A 70 -1.44 -10.57 -12.65
C VAL A 70 -0.22 -10.96 -11.87
N LYS A 71 0.78 -11.53 -12.55
CA LYS A 71 2.12 -11.76 -12.01
C LYS A 71 3.06 -10.73 -12.61
N TYR A 72 3.87 -10.09 -11.78
CA TYR A 72 4.72 -8.99 -12.23
C TYR A 72 6.12 -9.06 -11.64
N ILE A 73 7.05 -8.48 -12.37
CA ILE A 73 8.44 -8.21 -11.98
C ILE A 73 8.79 -6.78 -12.42
N ALA A 74 9.55 -6.08 -11.60
CA ALA A 74 10.16 -4.80 -11.96
C ALA A 74 11.66 -4.83 -11.62
N ASP A 75 12.50 -4.44 -12.57
CA ASP A 75 13.94 -4.33 -12.40
C ASP A 75 14.53 -3.14 -13.20
N PRO A 76 15.75 -2.67 -12.88
CA PRO A 76 16.35 -1.51 -13.56
C PRO A 76 16.67 -1.68 -15.05
N VAL A 77 16.77 -2.93 -15.54
CA VAL A 77 17.19 -3.25 -16.90
C VAL A 77 15.97 -3.37 -17.82
N HIS A 78 14.93 -4.09 -17.39
CA HIS A 78 13.74 -4.40 -18.21
C HIS A 78 12.51 -3.58 -17.81
N GLY A 79 12.59 -2.78 -16.73
CA GLY A 79 11.44 -2.06 -16.18
C GLY A 79 10.37 -3.01 -15.65
N PHE A 80 9.12 -2.54 -15.63
CA PHE A 80 7.97 -3.34 -15.19
C PHE A 80 7.47 -4.26 -16.30
N ASN A 81 7.37 -5.56 -16.01
CA ASN A 81 6.81 -6.58 -16.89
C ASN A 81 5.77 -7.40 -16.13
N ALA A 82 4.66 -7.72 -16.79
CA ALA A 82 3.58 -8.48 -16.18
C ALA A 82 2.93 -9.46 -17.14
N VAL A 83 2.52 -10.62 -16.60
CA VAL A 83 1.71 -11.62 -17.28
C VAL A 83 0.33 -11.64 -16.65
N VAL A 84 -0.70 -11.47 -17.48
CA VAL A 84 -2.10 -11.44 -17.04
C VAL A 84 -2.80 -12.73 -17.46
N HIS A 85 -3.38 -13.42 -16.49
CA HIS A 85 -4.25 -14.58 -16.69
C HIS A 85 -5.68 -14.21 -16.31
N ARG A 86 -6.66 -14.63 -17.13
CA ARG A 86 -8.09 -14.47 -16.86
C ARG A 86 -8.79 -15.81 -16.98
N GLU A 87 -9.57 -16.17 -15.98
CA GLU A 87 -10.33 -17.42 -15.95
C GLU A 87 -11.76 -17.16 -15.44
N PRO A 88 -12.80 -17.77 -16.01
CA PRO A 88 -14.15 -17.70 -15.45
C PRO A 88 -14.17 -18.30 -14.04
N ILE A 89 -14.85 -17.65 -13.11
CA ILE A 89 -15.14 -18.23 -11.79
C ILE A 89 -16.56 -18.79 -11.81
N ALA A 90 -16.76 -19.93 -11.15
CA ALA A 90 -18.10 -20.44 -10.87
C ALA A 90 -18.74 -19.54 -9.79
N VAL A 91 -19.33 -18.42 -10.22
CA VAL A 91 -19.96 -17.45 -9.32
C VAL A 91 -21.17 -18.12 -8.66
N LYS A 92 -21.05 -18.51 -7.39
CA LYS A 92 -22.23 -18.70 -6.54
C LYS A 92 -22.75 -17.30 -6.25
N THR A 93 -23.80 -16.89 -6.96
CA THR A 93 -24.43 -15.58 -6.83
C THR A 93 -24.72 -15.27 -5.36
N VAL A 94 -24.01 -14.31 -4.77
CA VAL A 94 -24.44 -13.75 -3.48
C VAL A 94 -25.40 -12.61 -3.79
N ALA A 95 -26.61 -12.73 -3.22
CA ALA A 95 -27.69 -11.77 -3.42
C ALA A 95 -27.21 -10.34 -3.09
N LYS A 96 -27.50 -9.40 -3.97
CA LYS A 96 -27.25 -7.96 -3.82
C LYS A 96 -27.72 -7.48 -2.44
N VAL A 97 -26.77 -7.22 -1.53
CA VAL A 97 -27.08 -6.60 -0.24
C VAL A 97 -27.49 -5.16 -0.50
N ALA A 98 -28.71 -4.82 -0.07
CA ALA A 98 -29.25 -3.48 -0.15
C ALA A 98 -28.33 -2.48 0.59
N ALA A 99 -28.15 -1.29 0.02
CA ALA A 99 -27.28 -0.24 0.53
C ALA A 99 -27.50 0.01 2.04
N PRO A 100 -26.44 0.13 2.85
CA PRO A 100 -26.61 0.49 4.26
C PRO A 100 -27.21 1.90 4.35
N ALA A 101 -28.23 2.04 5.20
CA ALA A 101 -28.88 3.30 5.49
C ALA A 101 -27.85 4.39 5.84
N ALA A 102 -28.07 5.59 5.32
CA ALA A 102 -27.21 6.75 5.55
C ALA A 102 -26.94 6.97 7.04
N TYR A 103 -25.66 7.14 7.41
CA TYR A 103 -25.25 7.54 8.75
C TYR A 103 -25.89 8.88 9.09
N ALA A 104 -26.77 8.91 10.11
CA ALA A 104 -27.23 10.16 10.70
C ALA A 104 -26.13 10.68 11.64
N ALA A 105 -25.61 11.88 11.35
CA ALA A 105 -24.66 12.55 12.23
C ALA A 105 -25.33 12.89 13.57
N PRO A 106 -24.67 12.66 14.72
CA PRO A 106 -25.24 13.03 16.01
C PRO A 106 -25.31 14.55 16.16
N THR A 107 -26.48 15.07 16.50
CA THR A 107 -26.69 16.47 16.88
C THR A 107 -26.28 16.65 18.34
N TYR A 108 -25.25 17.47 18.58
CA TYR A 108 -24.88 17.88 19.93
C TYR A 108 -25.89 18.94 20.44
N HIS A 109 -26.45 18.69 21.62
CA HIS A 109 -27.20 19.66 22.43
C HIS A 109 -26.40 20.00 23.68
#